data_AF-A0A523VTC8-F1
#
_entry.id   AF-A0A523VTC8-F1
#
_cell.length_a   1.000
_cell.length_b   1.000
_cell.length_c   1.000
_cell.angle_alpha   90.00
_cell.angle_beta   90.00
_cell.angle_gamma   90.00
#
_symmetry.space_group_name_H-M   'P 1'
#
loop_
_entity.id
_entity.type
_entity.pdbx_description
1 polymer ?
#
loop_
_entity_poly.entity_id
_entity_poly.type
_entity_poly.pdbx_seq_one_letter_code
_entity_poly.pdbx_strand_id
1 'polypeptide(L)'
;MLSIKNNSKYLAIAILIGGESTRFGSDKGLFEFHGKSLISYQLETLTQTDYDIFLVAHSIEQVQSYINKIDIRQITGFIIDDNSPSSDSNLHTPMKGLYSAYKELKDMDYEKSLTLS
;
A
#
# COMPACT_ATOMS: atom_id res chain seq x y z
N MET A 1 -13.52 30.09 15.73
CA MET A 1 -14.21 29.19 14.78
C MET A 1 -13.15 28.30 14.14
N LEU A 2 -13.03 27.05 14.59
CA LEU A 2 -12.10 26.07 14.01
C LEU A 2 -12.76 25.51 12.75
N SER A 3 -12.28 25.90 11.58
CA SER A 3 -12.68 25.30 10.31
C SER A 3 -11.92 24.00 10.15
N ILE A 4 -12.57 22.86 10.36
CA ILE A 4 -12.07 21.57 9.88
C ILE A 4 -12.19 21.65 8.36
N LYS A 5 -11.12 22.08 7.68
CA LYS A 5 -11.03 21.90 6.24
C LYS A 5 -11.15 20.39 6.01
N ASN A 6 -12.21 19.96 5.35
CA ASN A 6 -12.33 18.61 4.84
C ASN A 6 -11.37 18.50 3.66
N ASN A 7 -10.07 18.41 3.95
CA ASN A 7 -9.04 18.32 2.93
C ASN A 7 -8.87 16.84 2.60
N SER A 8 -9.56 16.39 1.55
CA SER A 8 -9.49 15.00 1.07
C SER A 8 -8.06 14.53 0.78
N LYS A 9 -7.10 15.46 0.59
CA LYS A 9 -5.69 15.16 0.34
C LYS A 9 -4.78 15.43 1.54
N TYR A 10 -5.31 15.58 2.76
CA TYR A 10 -4.47 15.75 3.94
C TYR A 10 -3.68 14.49 4.31
N LEU A 11 -4.30 13.31 4.23
CA LEU A 11 -3.68 12.04 4.61
C LEU A 11 -4.11 10.91 3.67
N ALA A 12 -3.14 10.18 3.14
CA ALA A 12 -3.33 8.88 2.50
C ALA A 12 -2.76 7.76 3.39
N ILE A 13 -3.29 6.55 3.22
CA ILE A 13 -2.75 5.34 3.85
C ILE A 13 -2.05 4.51 2.79
N ALA A 14 -0.76 4.22 2.99
CA ALA A 14 0.04 3.37 2.11
C ALA A 14 0.34 2.04 2.81
N ILE A 15 -0.11 0.93 2.24
CA ILE A 15 0.18 -0.41 2.78
C ILE A 15 1.25 -1.06 1.91
N LEU A 16 2.42 -1.31 2.49
CA LEU A 16 3.51 -2.00 1.83
C LEU A 16 3.20 -3.49 1.74
N ILE A 17 2.85 -3.93 0.53
CA ILE A 17 2.63 -5.35 0.22
C ILE A 17 3.81 -5.95 -0.56
N GLY A 18 4.73 -5.11 -1.03
CA GLY A 18 5.91 -5.48 -1.80
C GLY A 18 6.91 -6.39 -1.06
N GLY A 19 7.67 -7.15 -1.85
CA GLY A 19 8.68 -8.10 -1.38
C GLY A 19 8.18 -9.54 -1.32
N GLU A 20 9.10 -10.49 -1.46
CA GLU A 20 8.80 -11.91 -1.27
C GLU A 20 8.98 -12.28 0.20
N SER A 21 7.90 -12.76 0.83
CA SER A 21 8.00 -13.34 2.16
C SER A 21 8.57 -14.76 2.07
N THR A 22 9.89 -14.88 2.07
CA THR A 22 10.60 -16.17 2.03
C THR A 22 10.19 -17.11 3.17
N ARG A 23 9.68 -16.55 4.28
CA ARG A 23 9.24 -17.28 5.48
C ARG A 23 7.83 -17.87 5.39
N PHE A 24 6.97 -17.35 4.52
CA PHE A 24 5.59 -17.83 4.35
C PHE A 24 5.38 -18.69 3.10
N GLY A 25 6.43 -18.85 2.27
CA GLY A 25 6.37 -19.59 0.99
C GLY A 25 5.41 -18.99 -0.04
N SER A 26 4.80 -17.85 0.29
CA SER A 26 3.78 -17.13 -0.48
C SER A 26 3.72 -15.68 0.02
N ASP A 27 3.05 -14.81 -0.74
CA ASP A 27 2.83 -13.43 -0.35
C ASP A 27 2.09 -13.33 1.00
N LYS A 28 2.73 -12.71 2.00
CA LYS A 28 2.23 -12.65 3.38
C LYS A 28 0.85 -11.99 3.46
N GLY A 29 0.59 -10.94 2.68
CA GLY A 29 -0.71 -10.27 2.73
C GLY A 29 -1.84 -11.14 2.19
N LEU A 30 -1.52 -12.04 1.25
CA LEU A 30 -2.46 -13.01 0.67
C LEU A 30 -2.55 -14.32 1.46
N PHE A 31 -1.78 -14.49 2.53
CA PHE A 31 -1.90 -15.64 3.41
C PHE A 31 -3.31 -15.69 4.01
N GLU A 32 -3.96 -16.85 3.92
CA GLU A 32 -5.32 -17.03 4.42
C GLU A 32 -5.32 -17.43 5.89
N PHE A 33 -6.10 -16.69 6.69
CA PHE A 33 -6.35 -16.96 8.10
C PHE A 33 -7.87 -16.90 8.34
N HIS A 34 -8.43 -18.00 8.84
CA HIS A 34 -9.88 -18.19 8.98
C HIS A 34 -10.68 -17.90 7.69
N GLY A 35 -10.17 -18.37 6.53
CA GLY A 35 -10.86 -18.25 5.23
C GLY A 35 -10.80 -16.87 4.60
N LYS A 36 -9.95 -15.98 5.10
CA LYS A 36 -9.78 -14.61 4.61
C LYS A 36 -8.31 -14.21 4.59
N SER A 37 -7.88 -13.46 3.57
CA SER A 37 -6.49 -13.01 3.48
C SER A 37 -6.15 -12.02 4.61
N LEU A 38 -4.91 -12.06 5.11
CA LEU A 38 -4.45 -11.17 6.19
C LEU A 38 -4.67 -9.68 5.84
N ILE A 39 -4.36 -9.29 4.60
CA ILE A 39 -4.57 -7.91 4.13
C ILE A 39 -6.04 -7.49 4.23
N SER A 40 -6.99 -8.41 4.02
CA SER A 40 -8.41 -8.08 4.05
C SER A 40 -8.89 -7.73 5.47
N TYR A 41 -8.24 -8.21 6.53
CA TYR A 41 -8.53 -7.76 7.90
C TYR A 41 -8.10 -6.31 8.13
N GLN A 42 -6.95 -5.95 7.57
CA GLN A 42 -6.45 -4.59 7.61
C GLN A 42 -7.37 -3.64 6.81
N LEU A 43 -7.75 -4.02 5.59
CA LEU A 43 -8.66 -3.22 4.76
C LEU A 43 -10.04 -3.02 5.42
N GLU A 44 -10.63 -4.05 6.04
CA GLU A 44 -11.90 -3.89 6.78
C GLU A 44 -11.80 -2.93 7.97
N THR A 45 -10.63 -2.82 8.59
CA THR A 45 -10.40 -1.86 9.68
C THR A 45 -10.26 -0.45 9.11
N LEU A 46 -9.51 -0.29 8.02
CA LEU A 46 -9.19 1.01 7.43
C LEU A 46 -10.34 1.64 6.65
N THR A 47 -11.21 0.82 6.06
CA THR A 47 -12.43 1.27 5.34
C THR A 47 -13.47 1.92 6.24
N GLN A 48 -13.29 1.86 7.57
CA GLN A 48 -14.07 2.63 8.55
C GLN A 48 -13.65 4.10 8.62
N THR A 49 -12.57 4.47 7.92
CA THR A 49 -12.06 5.84 7.79
C THR A 49 -12.33 6.39 6.40
N ASP A 50 -12.41 7.71 6.28
CA ASP A 50 -12.60 8.39 4.99
C ASP A 50 -11.28 8.67 4.24
N TYR A 51 -10.19 7.99 4.61
CA TYR A 51 -8.88 8.20 3.99
C TYR A 51 -8.69 7.31 2.76
N ASP A 52 -8.04 7.86 1.73
CA ASP A 52 -7.64 7.11 0.55
C ASP A 52 -6.59 6.04 0.91
N ILE A 53 -6.80 4.80 0.45
CA ILE A 53 -5.96 3.63 0.77
C ILE A 53 -5.25 3.15 -0.49
N PHE A 54 -3.92 3.03 -0.44
CA PHE A 54 -3.10 2.55 -1.53
C PHE A 54 -2.34 1.29 -1.13
N LEU A 55 -2.29 0.30 -2.01
CA LEU A 55 -1.42 -0.87 -1.85
C LEU A 55 -0.15 -0.69 -2.67
N VAL A 56 1.00 -0.80 -2.02
CA VAL A 56 2.31 -0.58 -2.62
C VAL A 56 2.94 -1.93 -2.95
N ALA A 57 2.93 -2.28 -4.23
CA ALA A 57 3.37 -3.55 -4.78
C ALA A 57 4.76 -3.45 -5.43
N HIS A 58 5.53 -4.52 -5.40
CA HIS A 58 6.86 -4.56 -6.03
C HIS A 58 6.82 -4.87 -7.54
N SER A 59 5.68 -5.37 -8.04
CA SER A 59 5.52 -5.81 -9.44
C SER A 59 4.06 -5.81 -9.89
N ILE A 60 3.84 -5.81 -11.20
CA ILE A 60 2.49 -5.90 -11.80
C ILE A 60 1.88 -7.27 -11.52
N GLU A 61 2.68 -8.32 -11.50
CA GLU A 61 2.28 -9.69 -11.20
C GLU A 61 1.73 -9.80 -9.77
N GLN A 62 2.35 -9.08 -8.82
CA GLN A 62 1.83 -8.98 -7.46
C GLN A 62 0.49 -8.23 -7.43
N VAL A 63 0.36 -7.11 -8.15
CA VAL A 63 -0.92 -6.39 -8.27
C VAL A 63 -2.03 -7.32 -8.77
N GLN A 64 -1.77 -8.08 -9.83
CA GLN A 64 -2.75 -9.02 -10.37
C GLN A 64 -3.14 -10.10 -9.35
N SER A 65 -2.17 -10.58 -8.57
CA SER A 65 -2.41 -11.56 -7.50
C SER A 65 -3.35 -11.03 -6.43
N TYR A 66 -3.24 -9.74 -6.08
CA TYR A 66 -4.15 -9.07 -5.15
C TYR A 66 -5.53 -8.84 -5.77
N ILE A 67 -5.60 -8.31 -6.99
CA ILE A 67 -6.87 -8.09 -7.71
C ILE A 67 -7.73 -9.36 -7.74
N ASN A 68 -7.10 -10.52 -7.90
CA ASN A 68 -7.79 -11.80 -7.97
C ASN A 68 -8.28 -12.35 -6.61
N LYS A 69 -7.75 -11.84 -5.48
CA LYS A 69 -7.94 -12.45 -4.15
C LYS A 69 -8.56 -11.53 -3.10
N ILE A 70 -8.68 -10.23 -3.36
CA ILE A 70 -9.23 -9.26 -2.40
C ILE A 70 -10.31 -8.39 -3.03
N ASP A 71 -11.15 -7.79 -2.19
CA ASP A 71 -12.14 -6.81 -2.64
C ASP A 71 -11.47 -5.46 -2.92
N ILE A 72 -11.08 -5.23 -4.17
CA ILE A 72 -10.38 -4.00 -4.59
C ILE A 72 -11.24 -2.73 -4.46
N ARG A 73 -12.54 -2.83 -4.20
CA ARG A 73 -13.39 -1.66 -3.94
C ARG A 73 -13.05 -0.99 -2.60
N GLN A 74 -12.27 -1.66 -1.76
CA GLN A 74 -11.81 -1.17 -0.46
C GLN A 74 -10.53 -0.31 -0.55
N ILE A 75 -9.97 -0.14 -1.74
CA ILE A 75 -8.75 0.64 -1.97
C ILE A 75 -8.97 1.69 -3.05
N THR A 76 -8.20 2.77 -2.98
CA THR A 76 -8.16 3.84 -3.97
C THR A 76 -7.32 3.44 -5.17
N GLY A 77 -6.22 2.68 -4.97
CA GLY A 77 -5.39 2.20 -6.06
C GLY A 77 -4.15 1.42 -5.63
N PHE A 78 -3.36 1.05 -6.64
CA PHE A 78 -2.04 0.44 -6.45
C PHE A 78 -0.95 1.45 -6.80
N ILE A 79 0.14 1.41 -6.03
CA ILE A 79 1.41 2.07 -6.35
C ILE A 79 2.42 0.95 -6.63
N ILE A 80 3.17 1.05 -7.72
CA ILE A 80 4.20 0.08 -8.07
C ILE A 80 5.56 0.65 -7.69
N ASP A 81 6.43 -0.18 -7.13
CA ASP A 81 7.80 0.20 -6.79
C ASP A 81 8.53 0.85 -7.97
N ASP A 82 9.15 1.99 -7.70
CA ASP A 82 9.99 2.71 -8.65
C ASP A 82 11.26 1.90 -8.93
N ASN A 83 11.32 1.33 -10.13
CA ASN A 83 12.47 0.56 -10.63
C ASN A 83 13.51 1.44 -11.35
N SER A 84 13.39 2.77 -11.28
CA SER A 84 14.45 3.65 -11.79
C SER A 84 15.79 3.26 -11.16
N PRO A 85 16.88 3.29 -11.94
CA PRO A 85 18.19 2.89 -11.44
C PRO A 85 18.58 3.79 -10.27
N SER A 86 18.44 3.25 -9.05
CA SER A 86 18.92 3.90 -7.84
C SER A 86 20.45 3.82 -7.85
N SER A 87 21.10 4.87 -7.39
CA SER A 87 22.55 4.88 -7.16
C SER A 87 23.00 3.91 -6.07
N ASP A 88 22.05 3.28 -5.37
CA ASP A 88 22.29 2.36 -4.28
C ASP A 88 21.57 1.03 -4.54
N SER A 89 22.34 0.02 -4.92
CA SER A 89 21.89 -1.36 -5.09
C SER A 89 21.52 -2.03 -3.75
N ASN A 90 21.79 -1.36 -2.62
CA ASN A 90 21.54 -1.87 -1.27
C ASN A 90 20.32 -1.23 -0.59
N LEU A 91 19.50 -0.45 -1.31
CA LEU A 91 18.30 0.11 -0.72
C LEU A 91 17.41 -1.04 -0.22
N HIS A 92 17.30 -1.17 1.11
CA HIS A 92 16.50 -2.21 1.75
C HIS A 92 15.07 -2.20 1.19
N THR A 93 14.54 -3.38 0.87
CA THR A 93 13.28 -3.53 0.11
C THR A 93 12.09 -2.73 0.65
N PRO A 94 11.88 -2.57 1.98
CA PRO A 94 10.77 -1.73 2.48
C PRO A 94 10.98 -0.23 2.23
N MET A 95 12.24 0.23 2.18
CA MET A 95 12.54 1.64 1.91
C MET A 95 12.23 2.01 0.46
N LYS A 96 12.38 1.06 -0.47
CA LYS A 96 11.96 1.24 -1.86
C LYS A 96 10.44 1.43 -1.97
N GLY A 97 9.67 0.60 -1.25
CA GLY A 97 8.21 0.77 -1.15
C GLY A 97 7.82 2.12 -0.55
N LEU A 98 8.46 2.54 0.55
CA LEU A 98 8.23 3.87 1.13
C LEU A 98 8.53 5.00 0.17
N TYR A 99 9.69 4.95 -0.50
CA TYR A 99 10.09 5.96 -1.47
C TYR A 99 9.07 6.08 -2.60
N SER A 100 8.67 4.95 -3.18
CA SER A 100 7.70 4.89 -4.28
C SER A 100 6.34 5.43 -3.85
N ALA A 101 5.87 5.01 -2.66
CA ALA A 101 4.63 5.52 -2.08
C ALA A 101 4.67 7.04 -1.89
N TYR A 102 5.72 7.57 -1.28
CA TYR A 102 5.80 9.00 -0.98
C TYR A 102 5.99 9.86 -2.23
N LYS A 103 6.72 9.36 -3.23
CA LYS A 103 6.86 10.02 -4.52
C LYS A 103 5.50 10.14 -5.21
N GLU A 104 4.80 9.03 -5.41
CA GLU A 104 3.52 9.01 -6.10
C GLU A 104 2.43 9.77 -5.33
N LEU A 105 2.34 9.61 -4.01
CA LEU A 105 1.36 10.34 -3.20
C LEU A 105 1.63 11.85 -3.20
N LYS A 106 2.90 12.27 -3.24
CA LYS A 106 3.24 13.68 -3.39
C LYS A 106 2.81 14.21 -4.76
N ASP A 107 3.01 13.44 -5.83
CA ASP A 107 2.58 13.81 -7.18
C ASP A 107 1.04 13.85 -7.32
N MET A 108 0.32 13.17 -6.41
CA MET A 108 -1.15 13.24 -6.23
C MET A 108 -1.62 14.32 -5.22
N ASP A 109 -0.74 15.23 -4.84
CA ASP A 109 -0.99 16.36 -3.92
C ASP A 109 -1.35 15.97 -2.46
N TYR A 110 -0.99 14.77 -1.99
CA TYR A 110 -1.19 14.43 -0.58
C TYR A 110 -0.18 15.14 0.33
N GLU A 111 -0.67 15.71 1.44
CA GLU A 111 0.19 16.38 2.43
C GLU A 111 0.93 15.38 3.33
N LYS A 112 0.30 14.25 3.66
CA LYS A 112 0.83 13.23 4.58
C LYS A 112 0.51 11.82 4.11
N SER A 113 1.34 10.87 4.52
CA SER A 113 1.12 9.45 4.36
C SER A 113 1.28 8.73 5.69
N LEU A 114 0.36 7.84 6.03
CA LEU A 114 0.51 6.84 7.07
C LEU A 114 0.88 5.51 6.41
N THR A 115 2.06 4.97 6.71
CA THR A 115 2.52 3.72 6.11
C THR A 115 2.36 2.54 7.08
N LEU A 116 1.84 1.42 6.58
CA LEU A 116 1.69 0.14 7.28
C LEU A 116 2.41 -0.99 6.52
N SER A 117 2.88 -2.04 7.20
CA SER A 117 3.59 -3.21 6.61
C SER A 117 3.36 -4.51 7.38
#